data_AF-A0A0F8WSD9-F1
#
_entry.id   AF-A0A0F8WSD9-F1
#
_cell.length_a   1.000
_cell.length_b   1.000
_cell.length_c   1.000
_cell.angle_alpha   90.00
_cell.angle_beta   90.00
_cell.angle_gamma   90.00
#
_symmetry.space_group_name_H-M   'P 1'
#
loop_
_entity.id
_entity.type
_entity.pdbx_description
1 polymer ?
#
loop_
_entity_poly.entity_id
_entity_poly.type
_entity_poly.pdbx_seq_one_letter_code
_entity_poly.pdbx_strand_id
1 'polypeptide(L)'
;MNALIEMLTERERQRGLWGDEHDDGHTSQDWDRFIRSRLDDFYRDDVDSPEPRRRELMVHIAALALAALEADDRQGLAMRT
;
A
#
# COMPACT_ATOMS: atom_id res chain seq x y z
N MET A 1 -4.65 -13.34 -13.40
CA MET A 1 -4.47 -11.99 -13.97
C MET A 1 -5.26 -10.88 -13.29
N ASN A 2 -6.30 -11.16 -12.50
CA ASN A 2 -7.13 -10.09 -11.90
C ASN A 2 -6.45 -9.31 -10.76
N ALA A 3 -5.68 -9.98 -9.89
CA ALA A 3 -5.09 -9.35 -8.70
C ALA A 3 -4.06 -8.24 -9.02
N LEU A 4 -3.26 -8.41 -10.08
CA LEU A 4 -2.32 -7.38 -10.52
C LEU A 4 -3.04 -6.13 -11.02
N ILE A 5 -4.12 -6.31 -11.79
CA ILE A 5 -4.94 -5.20 -12.30
C ILE A 5 -5.62 -4.47 -11.14
N GLU A 6 -6.18 -5.20 -10.17
CA GLU A 6 -6.78 -4.61 -8.97
C GLU A 6 -5.76 -3.79 -8.17
N MET A 7 -4.55 -4.32 -7.96
CA MET A 7 -3.46 -3.61 -7.28
C MET A 7 -3.05 -2.33 -8.02
N LEU A 8 -2.86 -2.39 -9.33
CA LEU A 8 -2.48 -1.22 -10.12
C LEU A 8 -3.62 -0.19 -10.17
N THR A 9 -4.87 -0.64 -10.23
CA THR A 9 -6.04 0.25 -10.18
C THR A 9 -6.11 0.96 -8.84
N GLU A 10 -5.90 0.25 -7.74
CA GLU A 10 -5.85 0.86 -6.41
C GLU A 10 -4.66 1.81 -6.27
N ARG A 11 -3.48 1.46 -6.79
CA ARG A 11 -2.32 2.35 -6.76
C ARG A 11 -2.61 3.66 -7.50
N GLU A 12 -3.21 3.59 -8.69
CA GLU A 12 -3.61 4.80 -9.44
C GLU A 12 -4.67 5.61 -8.69
N ARG A 13 -5.62 4.95 -8.00
CA ARG A 13 -6.56 5.65 -7.13
C ARG A 13 -5.86 6.41 -6.01
N GLN A 14 -4.88 5.79 -5.34
CA GLN A 14 -4.09 6.43 -4.29
C GLN A 14 -3.26 7.60 -4.83
N ARG A 15 -2.59 7.41 -5.97
CA ARG A 15 -1.84 8.46 -6.67
C ARG A 15 -2.75 9.65 -7.04
N GLY A 16 -3.96 9.39 -7.51
CA GLY A 16 -4.94 10.43 -7.82
C GLY A 16 -5.45 11.22 -6.60
N LEU A 17 -5.44 10.61 -5.40
CA LEU A 17 -5.88 11.26 -4.15
C LEU A 17 -4.80 12.12 -3.50
N TRP A 18 -3.55 11.65 -3.56
CA TRP A 18 -2.46 12.25 -2.78
C TRP A 18 -1.29 12.78 -3.62
N GLY A 19 -1.02 12.17 -4.77
CA GLY A 19 0.08 12.54 -5.66
C GLY A 19 1.44 12.02 -5.21
N ASP A 20 2.39 11.99 -6.16
CA ASP A 20 3.74 11.46 -5.90
C ASP A 20 4.53 12.32 -4.89
N GLU A 21 4.29 13.63 -4.83
CA GLU A 21 4.93 14.53 -3.84
C GLU A 21 4.55 14.18 -2.39
N HIS A 22 3.30 13.73 -2.17
CA HIS A 22 2.87 13.25 -0.86
C HIS A 22 3.58 11.95 -0.51
N ASP A 23 3.69 11.02 -1.48
CA ASP A 23 4.38 9.76 -1.30
C ASP A 23 5.87 10.00 -0.96
N ASP A 24 6.50 10.97 -1.62
CA ASP A 24 7.89 11.33 -1.38
C ASP A 24 8.13 12.01 -0.02
N GLY A 25 7.07 12.49 0.64
CA GLY A 25 7.15 13.07 1.99
C GLY A 25 7.28 12.05 3.12
N HIS A 26 7.07 10.75 2.85
CA HIS A 26 7.03 9.71 3.88
C HIS A 26 8.39 9.08 4.11
N THR A 27 8.69 8.79 5.37
CA THR A 27 9.84 7.98 5.76
C THR A 27 9.51 6.49 5.68
N SER A 28 10.52 5.61 5.72
CA SER A 28 10.29 4.16 5.81
C SER A 28 9.45 3.77 7.03
N GLN A 29 9.52 4.53 8.13
CA GLN A 29 8.70 4.29 9.33
C GLN A 29 7.21 4.65 9.10
N ASP A 30 6.93 5.67 8.29
CA ASP A 30 5.57 6.05 7.93
C ASP A 30 4.94 4.98 7.04
N TRP A 31 5.69 4.49 6.04
CA TRP A 31 5.25 3.38 5.19
C TRP A 31 4.97 2.11 5.99
N ASP A 32 5.87 1.73 6.89
CA ASP A 32 5.68 0.62 7.83
C ASP A 32 4.40 0.80 8.65
N ARG A 33 4.14 2.02 9.14
CA ARG A 33 2.94 2.33 9.92
C ARG A 33 1.66 2.18 9.10
N PHE A 34 1.64 2.66 7.85
CA PHE A 34 0.47 2.55 6.98
C PHE A 34 0.15 1.10 6.65
N ILE A 35 1.17 0.29 6.32
CA ILE A 35 1.01 -1.14 6.04
C ILE A 35 0.52 -1.87 7.29
N ARG A 36 1.13 -1.63 8.45
CA ARG A 36 0.70 -2.22 9.73
C ARG A 36 -0.75 -1.88 10.06
N SER A 37 -1.18 -0.64 9.84
CA SER A 37 -2.58 -0.27 10.07
C SER A 37 -3.56 -1.11 9.23
N ARG A 38 -3.21 -1.43 7.98
CA ARG A 38 -4.05 -2.29 7.12
C ARG A 38 -3.96 -3.76 7.50
N LEU A 39 -2.81 -4.21 7.97
CA LEU A 39 -2.65 -5.55 8.54
C LEU A 39 -3.46 -5.71 9.83
N ASP A 40 -3.51 -4.69 10.68
CA ASP A 40 -4.35 -4.72 11.89
C ASP A 40 -5.83 -4.84 11.52
N ASP A 41 -6.30 -4.11 10.50
CA ASP A 41 -7.67 -4.27 9.97
C ASP A 41 -7.89 -5.70 9.43
N PHE A 42 -6.91 -6.24 8.72
CA PHE A 42 -6.95 -7.59 8.16
C PHE A 42 -7.06 -8.68 9.24
N TYR A 43 -6.27 -8.58 10.31
CA TYR A 43 -6.29 -9.56 11.40
C TYR A 43 -7.43 -9.36 12.39
N ARG A 44 -7.98 -8.15 12.51
CA ARG A 44 -9.20 -7.90 13.31
C ARG A 44 -10.45 -8.47 12.66
N ASP A 45 -10.44 -8.64 11.34
CA ASP A 45 -11.58 -9.12 10.56
C ASP A 45 -11.81 -10.65 10.63
N ASP A 46 -10.97 -11.40 11.37
CA ASP A 46 -10.90 -12.88 11.33
C ASP A 46 -12.08 -13.62 12.00
N VAL A 47 -13.10 -12.94 12.53
CA VAL A 47 -14.22 -13.62 13.23
C VAL A 47 -15.51 -13.71 12.39
N ASP A 48 -15.82 -12.73 11.53
CA ASP A 48 -17.10 -12.70 10.79
C ASP A 48 -17.07 -12.01 9.41
N SER A 49 -15.90 -11.57 8.91
CA SER A 49 -15.86 -10.75 7.69
C SER A 49 -15.93 -11.57 6.38
N PRO A 50 -16.73 -11.13 5.39
CA PRO A 50 -16.80 -11.77 4.07
C PRO A 50 -15.45 -11.78 3.32
N GLU A 51 -15.17 -12.88 2.60
CA GLU A 51 -13.98 -13.06 1.74
C GLU A 51 -13.64 -11.83 0.85
N PRO A 52 -14.62 -11.10 0.26
CA PRO A 52 -14.33 -9.89 -0.53
C PRO A 52 -13.56 -8.79 0.23
N ARG A 53 -13.84 -8.60 1.52
CA ARG A 53 -13.17 -7.57 2.33
C ARG A 53 -11.72 -7.93 2.62
N ARG A 54 -11.45 -9.22 2.83
CA ARG A 54 -10.10 -9.74 2.99
C ARG A 54 -9.26 -9.49 1.74
N ARG A 55 -9.85 -9.72 0.55
CA ARG A 55 -9.20 -9.45 -0.73
C ARG A 55 -8.92 -7.95 -0.92
N GLU A 56 -9.89 -7.09 -0.61
CA GLU A 56 -9.73 -5.63 -0.69
C GLU A 56 -8.56 -5.13 0.18
N LEU A 57 -8.46 -5.61 1.42
CA LEU A 57 -7.35 -5.25 2.31
C LEU A 57 -5.99 -5.71 1.77
N MET A 58 -5.91 -6.91 1.19
CA MET A 58 -4.68 -7.36 0.53
C MET A 58 -4.30 -6.47 -0.66
N VAL A 59 -5.28 -6.04 -1.46
CA VAL A 59 -5.06 -5.12 -2.58
C VAL A 59 -4.56 -3.76 -2.07
N HIS A 60 -5.15 -3.21 -1.01
CA HIS A 60 -4.70 -1.97 -0.39
C HIS A 60 -3.27 -2.06 0.15
N ILE A 61 -2.93 -3.16 0.83
CA ILE A 61 -1.58 -3.41 1.36
C ILE A 61 -0.57 -3.48 0.21
N ALA A 62 -0.89 -4.20 -0.87
CA ALA A 62 -0.01 -4.33 -2.01
C ALA A 62 0.21 -2.99 -2.73
N ALA A 63 -0.83 -2.16 -2.86
CA ALA A 63 -0.72 -0.82 -3.42
C ALA A 63 0.13 0.13 -2.55
N LEU A 64 0.01 0.06 -1.21
CA LEU A 64 0.85 0.82 -0.29
C LEU A 64 2.32 0.39 -0.38
N ALA A 65 2.59 -0.90 -0.47
CA ALA A 65 3.95 -1.41 -0.65
C ALA A 65 4.56 -0.95 -1.98
N LEU A 66 3.76 -0.92 -3.07
CA LEU A 66 4.21 -0.38 -4.35
C LEU A 66 4.50 1.13 -4.26
N ALA A 67 3.63 1.91 -3.61
CA ALA A 67 3.85 3.35 -3.43
C ALA A 67 5.16 3.63 -2.67
N ALA A 68 5.46 2.85 -1.63
CA ALA A 68 6.72 2.94 -0.89
C ALA A 68 7.94 2.67 -1.76
N LEU A 69 7.91 1.58 -2.56
CA LEU A 69 9.00 1.25 -3.48
C LEU A 69 9.21 2.34 -4.54
N GLU A 70 8.12 2.85 -5.12
CA GLU A 70 8.21 3.92 -6.11
C GLU A 70 8.79 5.22 -5.50
N ALA A 71 8.45 5.54 -4.25
CA ALA A 71 9.03 6.68 -3.52
C ALA A 71 10.52 6.45 -3.24
N ASP A 72 10.90 5.26 -2.79
CA ASP A 72 12.31 4.89 -2.56
C ASP A 72 13.14 4.95 -3.85
N ASP A 73 12.58 4.50 -4.97
CA ASP A 73 13.20 4.56 -6.29
C ASP A 73 13.41 6.02 -6.75
N ARG A 74 12.43 6.90 -6.52
CA ARG A 74 12.54 8.34 -6.84
C ARG A 74 13.57 9.05 -5.96
N GLN A 75 13.66 8.68 -4.69
CA GLN A 75 14.59 9.28 -3.72
C GLN A 75 16.01 8.68 -3.78
N GLY A 76 16.19 7.55 -4.47
CA GLY A 76 17.47 6.86 -4.57
C GLY A 76 17.93 6.20 -3.26
N LEU A 77 16.99 5.89 -2.35
CA LEU A 77 17.29 5.27 -1.04
C LEU A 77 17.69 3.78 -1.18
N ALA A 78 17.20 3.09 -2.23
CA ALA A 78 17.51 1.69 -2.51
C ALA A 78 19.00 1.40 -2.86
N MET A 79 19.82 2.42 -3.06
CA MET A 79 21.26 2.31 -3.36
C MET A 79 22.19 2.67 -2.18
N ARG A 80 21.67 2.84 -0.95
CA ARG A 80 22.46 3.28 0.22
C ARG A 80 22.49 2.32 1.41
N THR A 81 21.91 1.13 1.32
CA THR A 81 22.11 0.02 2.29
C THR A 81 23.17 -0.95 1.82
#